data_AF-A0A0S9DJ29-F1
#
_entry.id   AF-A0A0S9DJ29-F1
#
_cell.length_a   1.000
_cell.length_b   1.000
_cell.length_c   1.000
_cell.angle_alpha   90.00
_cell.angle_beta   90.00
_cell.angle_gamma   90.00
#
_symmetry.space_group_name_H-M   'P 1'
#
loop_
_entity.id
_entity.type
_entity.pdbx_description
1 polymer ?
#
loop_
_entity_poly.entity_id
_entity_poly.type
_entity_poly.pdbx_seq_one_letter_code
_entity_poly.pdbx_strand_id
1 'polypeptide(L)'
;MAELDADSGYRGAVAARAAGITYRQLDYWARTGLVEPTVRGAAGSGSQRLYGFRDILVLKLVKRLLDTGISLQQIRTAIEQLREAGINDLAQTTLMSDGASVYLCTSNDEVIDLVSRGQGVFGIAVGKVLREVETTLVSIDSTVPDPMDELAARRANRKIS
;
A
#
# COMPACT_ATOMS: atom_id res chain seq x y z
N MET A 1 -2.84 10.58 -18.02
CA MET A 1 -2.41 10.41 -16.62
C MET A 1 -3.61 10.81 -15.80
N ALA A 2 -4.38 9.84 -15.30
CA ALA A 2 -5.60 10.15 -14.56
C ALA A 2 -5.19 10.88 -13.28
N GLU A 3 -5.62 12.13 -13.13
CA GLU A 3 -5.73 12.79 -11.84
C GLU A 3 -6.63 11.88 -10.98
N LEU A 4 -6.00 11.05 -10.15
CA LEU A 4 -6.71 10.30 -9.12
C LEU A 4 -7.18 11.35 -8.12
N ASP A 5 -8.47 11.68 -8.20
CA ASP A 5 -9.16 12.60 -7.30
C ASP A 5 -8.64 12.42 -5.88
N ALA A 6 -8.11 13.48 -5.26
CA ALA A 6 -7.51 13.42 -3.93
C ALA A 6 -8.50 13.02 -2.81
N ASP A 7 -9.81 12.94 -3.13
CA ASP A 7 -10.89 12.47 -2.24
C ASP A 7 -11.40 11.06 -2.62
N SER A 8 -10.87 10.47 -3.71
CA SER A 8 -11.11 9.07 -4.10
C SER A 8 -10.14 8.15 -3.38
N GLY A 9 -10.63 7.50 -2.33
CA GLY A 9 -9.85 6.53 -1.56
C GLY A 9 -10.52 5.16 -1.50
N TYR A 10 -9.72 4.13 -1.30
CA TYR A 10 -10.17 2.76 -1.24
C TYR A 10 -10.56 2.37 0.17
N ARG A 11 -11.72 1.72 0.31
CA ARG A 11 -12.18 1.14 1.58
C ARG A 11 -11.20 0.08 2.06
N GLY A 12 -11.08 -0.09 3.38
CA GLY A 12 -10.13 -1.04 3.97
C GLY A 12 -10.21 -2.48 3.42
N ALA A 13 -11.40 -2.97 3.05
CA ALA A 13 -11.53 -4.29 2.42
C ALA A 13 -10.87 -4.37 1.03
N VAL A 14 -11.03 -3.32 0.21
CA VAL A 14 -10.38 -3.20 -1.11
C VAL A 14 -8.88 -3.02 -0.95
N ALA A 15 -8.46 -2.13 -0.04
CA ALA A 15 -7.05 -1.90 0.27
C ALA A 15 -6.33 -3.18 0.72
N ALA A 16 -6.92 -3.93 1.66
CA ALA A 16 -6.36 -5.20 2.13
C ALA A 16 -6.23 -6.23 0.99
N ARG A 17 -7.27 -6.36 0.15
CA ARG A 17 -7.26 -7.26 -1.01
C ARG A 17 -6.19 -6.87 -2.03
N ALA A 18 -6.11 -5.58 -2.39
CA ALA A 18 -5.15 -5.08 -3.37
C ALA A 18 -3.68 -5.21 -2.90
N ALA A 19 -3.45 -5.03 -1.60
CA ALA A 19 -2.14 -5.28 -0.98
C ALA A 19 -1.85 -6.78 -0.74
N GLY A 20 -2.86 -7.64 -0.85
CA GLY A 20 -2.75 -9.08 -0.59
C GLY A 20 -2.52 -9.40 0.89
N ILE A 21 -3.07 -8.60 1.80
CA ILE A 21 -2.98 -8.78 3.26
C ILE A 21 -4.36 -9.06 3.84
N THR A 22 -4.39 -9.61 5.06
CA THR A 22 -5.66 -9.76 5.79
C THR A 22 -6.16 -8.41 6.31
N TYR A 23 -7.48 -8.29 6.50
CA TYR A 23 -8.05 -7.09 7.12
C TYR A 23 -7.52 -6.86 8.55
N ARG A 24 -7.19 -7.94 9.28
CA ARG A 24 -6.57 -7.84 10.62
C ARG A 24 -5.17 -7.24 10.57
N GLN A 25 -4.35 -7.61 9.57
CA GLN A 25 -3.04 -7.00 9.37
C GLN A 25 -3.19 -5.51 9.04
N LEU A 26 -4.12 -5.15 8.15
CA LEU A 26 -4.42 -3.76 7.83
C LEU A 26 -4.80 -2.96 9.08
N ASP A 27 -5.74 -3.46 9.88
CA ASP A 27 -6.19 -2.77 11.09
C ASP A 27 -5.07 -2.66 12.14
N TYR A 28 -4.30 -3.73 12.34
CA TYR A 28 -3.16 -3.71 13.25
C TYR A 28 -2.09 -2.70 12.82
N TRP A 29 -1.74 -2.64 11.54
CA TRP A 29 -0.74 -1.70 11.01
C TRP A 29 -1.23 -0.26 11.06
N ALA A 30 -2.51 0.00 10.83
CA ALA A 30 -3.11 1.32 11.00
C ALA A 30 -3.12 1.74 12.48
N ARG A 31 -3.50 0.84 13.40
CA ARG A 31 -3.56 1.15 14.83
C ARG A 31 -2.18 1.35 15.47
N THR A 32 -1.15 0.73 14.90
CA THR A 32 0.24 0.87 15.37
C THR A 32 1.05 1.90 14.58
N GLY A 33 0.40 2.70 13.72
CA GLY A 33 1.04 3.76 12.95
C GLY A 33 2.08 3.28 11.94
N LEU A 34 2.09 1.99 11.56
CA LEU A 34 3.00 1.50 10.52
C LEU A 34 2.56 2.01 9.15
N VAL A 35 1.27 1.89 8.84
CA VAL A 35 0.65 2.49 7.65
C VAL A 35 -0.74 3.00 8.00
N GLU A 36 -0.90 4.31 7.94
CA GLU A 36 -2.16 5.00 8.23
C GLU A 36 -2.86 5.42 6.93
N PRO A 37 -4.20 5.48 6.91
CA PRO A 37 -4.95 5.99 5.77
C PRO A 37 -4.65 7.48 5.55
N THR A 38 -4.21 7.84 4.35
CA THR A 38 -3.87 9.23 4.00
C THR A 38 -5.04 10.04 3.44
N VAL A 39 -6.06 9.37 2.87
CA VAL A 39 -7.26 10.05 2.32
C VAL A 39 -8.26 10.35 3.43
N ARG A 40 -8.59 9.37 4.27
CA ARG A 40 -9.52 9.57 5.39
C ARG A 40 -9.20 8.67 6.56
N GLY A 41 -8.92 9.28 7.71
CA GLY A 41 -8.80 8.60 8.99
C GLY A 41 -10.13 8.11 9.55
N ALA A 42 -10.08 7.41 10.68
CA ALA A 42 -11.28 7.11 11.46
C ALA A 42 -11.57 8.29 12.42
N ALA A 43 -12.73 8.90 12.31
CA ALA A 43 -13.26 9.92 13.21
C ALA A 43 -14.61 9.47 13.78
N GLY A 44 -14.58 8.69 14.87
CA GLY A 44 -15.78 8.23 15.58
C GLY A 44 -16.52 7.05 14.96
N SER A 45 -17.64 6.67 15.58
CA SER A 45 -18.49 5.55 15.15
C SER A 45 -19.11 5.83 13.77
N GLY A 46 -18.94 4.90 12.83
CA GLY A 46 -19.47 4.99 11.47
C GLY A 46 -18.55 5.66 10.44
N SER A 47 -17.45 6.27 10.86
CA SER A 47 -16.43 6.78 9.93
C SER A 47 -15.67 5.64 9.26
N GLN A 48 -15.44 5.76 7.95
CA GLN A 48 -14.74 4.75 7.18
C GLN A 48 -13.35 5.26 6.82
N ARG A 49 -12.35 4.43 7.11
CA ARG A 49 -10.98 4.68 6.66
C ARG A 49 -10.91 4.54 5.14
N LEU A 50 -10.37 5.56 4.48
CA LEU A 50 -10.10 5.55 3.05
C LEU A 50 -8.59 5.63 2.84
N TYR A 51 -8.08 4.65 2.10
CA TYR A 51 -6.66 4.50 1.80
C TYR A 51 -6.39 5.03 0.40
N GLY A 52 -5.35 5.85 0.26
CA GLY A 52 -4.87 6.29 -1.04
C GLY A 52 -4.13 5.17 -1.77
N PHE A 53 -3.90 5.33 -3.07
CA PHE A 53 -3.09 4.41 -3.86
C PHE A 53 -1.70 4.20 -3.24
N ARG A 54 -1.07 5.29 -2.78
CA ARG A 54 0.24 5.25 -2.12
C ARG A 54 0.22 4.39 -0.84
N ASP A 55 -0.86 4.44 -0.06
CA ASP A 55 -0.98 3.61 1.15
C ASP A 55 -0.99 2.14 0.77
N ILE A 56 -1.76 1.76 -0.26
CA ILE A 56 -1.86 0.37 -0.74
C ILE A 56 -0.51 -0.13 -1.26
N LEU A 57 0.24 0.72 -1.97
CA LEU A 57 1.59 0.40 -2.39
C LEU A 57 2.51 0.11 -1.19
N VAL A 58 2.49 0.98 -0.18
CA VAL A 58 3.28 0.78 1.05
C VAL A 58 2.86 -0.49 1.78
N LEU A 59 1.55 -0.76 1.92
CA LEU A 59 1.02 -2.00 2.52
C LEU A 59 1.56 -3.24 1.79
N LYS A 60 1.60 -3.22 0.46
CA LYS A 60 2.11 -4.33 -0.34
C LYS A 60 3.62 -4.50 -0.22
N LEU A 61 4.38 -3.40 -0.13
CA LEU A 61 5.83 -3.45 0.12
C LEU A 61 6.14 -4.01 1.51
N VAL A 62 5.42 -3.55 2.55
CA VAL A 62 5.53 -4.10 3.92
C VAL A 62 5.29 -5.60 3.91
N LYS A 63 4.23 -6.06 3.22
CA LYS A 63 3.96 -7.49 3.07
C LYS A 63 5.14 -8.22 2.43
N ARG A 64 5.65 -7.74 1.29
CA ARG A 64 6.76 -8.40 0.57
C ARG A 64 8.01 -8.52 1.45
N LEU A 65 8.31 -7.50 2.25
CA LEU A 65 9.43 -7.53 3.19
C LEU A 65 9.22 -8.53 4.34
N LEU A 66 8.00 -8.62 4.86
CA LEU A 66 7.66 -9.65 5.86
C LEU A 66 7.74 -11.06 5.26
N ASP A 67 7.29 -11.25 4.02
CA ASP A 67 7.34 -12.55 3.32
C ASP A 67 8.78 -13.01 3.08
N THR A 68 9.76 -12.09 3.05
CA THR A 68 11.20 -12.43 2.96
C THR A 68 11.87 -12.64 4.32
N GLY A 69 11.11 -12.58 5.42
CA GLY A 69 11.61 -12.84 6.78
C GLY A 69 12.17 -11.62 7.51
N ILE A 70 12.03 -10.41 6.95
CA ILE A 70 12.45 -9.19 7.62
C ILE A 70 11.45 -8.88 8.74
N SER A 71 11.93 -8.54 9.93
CA SER A 71 11.05 -8.26 11.07
C SER A 71 10.29 -6.95 10.88
N LEU A 72 9.09 -6.87 11.47
CA LEU A 72 8.25 -5.67 11.43
C LEU A 72 8.94 -4.44 12.07
N GLN A 73 9.86 -4.66 13.02
CA GLN A 73 10.64 -3.59 13.64
C GLN A 73 11.63 -2.97 12.65
N GLN A 74 12.37 -3.79 11.90
CA GLN A 74 13.31 -3.33 10.87
C GLN A 74 12.57 -2.59 9.75
N ILE A 75 11.41 -3.12 9.33
CA ILE A 75 10.56 -2.45 8.34
C ILE A 75 10.11 -1.07 8.84
N ARG A 76 9.73 -0.94 10.10
CA ARG A 76 9.35 0.35 10.69
C ARG A 76 10.49 1.36 10.64
N THR A 77 11.69 0.96 11.06
CA THR A 77 12.88 1.83 11.03
C THR A 77 13.16 2.31 9.62
N ALA A 78 13.11 1.41 8.64
CA ALA A 78 13.34 1.76 7.25
C ALA A 78 12.28 2.71 6.68
N ILE A 79 11.00 2.46 6.96
CA ILE A 79 9.92 3.34 6.48
C ILE A 79 10.07 4.75 7.05
N GLU A 80 10.45 4.89 8.32
CA GLU A 80 10.68 6.20 8.94
C GLU A 80 11.82 6.95 8.26
N GLN A 81 12.96 6.28 8.05
CA GLN A 81 14.10 6.84 7.32
C GLN A 81 13.74 7.27 5.91
N LEU A 82 12.87 6.51 5.22
CA LEU A 82 12.38 6.85 3.89
C LEU A 82 11.40 8.03 3.88
N ARG A 83 10.59 8.20 4.93
CA ARG A 83 9.72 9.36 5.09
C ARG A 83 10.53 10.64 5.26
N GLU A 84 11.60 10.58 6.05
CA GLU A 84 12.52 11.71 6.26
C GLU A 84 13.29 12.09 4.99
N ALA A 85 13.69 11.09 4.17
CA ALA A 85 14.47 11.30 2.97
C ALA A 85 13.70 11.88 1.76
N GLY A 86 12.35 11.92 1.81
CA GLY A 86 11.52 12.49 0.74
C GLY A 86 11.53 11.65 -0.55
N ILE A 87 10.62 10.68 -0.65
CA ILE A 87 10.54 9.82 -1.84
C ILE A 87 9.86 10.55 -3.01
N ASN A 88 10.64 11.06 -3.97
CA ASN A 88 10.10 11.81 -5.11
C ASN A 88 10.02 11.04 -6.43
N ASP A 89 10.46 9.77 -6.51
CA ASP A 89 10.15 8.92 -7.67
C ASP A 89 10.15 7.43 -7.33
N LEU A 90 8.96 6.86 -7.09
CA LEU A 90 8.79 5.45 -6.74
C LEU A 90 8.90 4.52 -7.97
N ALA A 91 8.82 5.05 -9.20
CA ALA A 91 8.69 4.23 -10.40
C ALA A 91 10.00 3.55 -10.83
N GLN A 92 11.15 4.22 -10.61
CA GLN A 92 12.49 3.71 -10.95
C GLN A 92 13.26 3.17 -9.74
N THR A 93 12.60 3.04 -8.61
CA THR A 93 13.25 2.72 -7.35
C THR A 93 13.27 1.22 -7.08
N THR A 94 14.40 0.70 -6.62
CA THR A 94 14.53 -0.68 -6.12
C THR A 94 14.81 -0.65 -4.64
N LEU A 95 13.98 -1.33 -3.86
CA LEU A 95 14.16 -1.45 -2.42
C LEU A 95 14.98 -2.71 -2.13
N MET A 96 16.15 -2.55 -1.53
CA MET A 96 17.13 -3.61 -1.27
C MET A 96 17.15 -3.95 0.21
N SER A 97 17.30 -5.23 0.57
CA SER A 97 17.49 -5.64 1.96
C SER A 97 18.51 -6.75 2.09
N ASP A 98 19.36 -6.66 3.11
CA ASP A 98 20.31 -7.69 3.55
C ASP A 98 19.74 -8.54 4.72
N GLY A 99 18.44 -8.41 5.00
CA GLY A 99 17.77 -9.04 6.14
C GLY A 99 17.97 -8.30 7.47
N ALA A 100 18.93 -7.38 7.57
CA ALA A 100 19.18 -6.54 8.74
C ALA A 100 18.56 -5.13 8.58
N SER A 101 18.70 -4.58 7.38
CA SER A 101 18.35 -3.21 7.01
C SER A 101 17.67 -3.20 5.64
N VAL A 102 17.00 -2.09 5.33
CA VAL A 102 16.32 -1.88 4.05
C VAL A 102 16.82 -0.55 3.48
N TYR A 103 17.20 -0.57 2.21
CA TYR A 103 17.82 0.52 1.48
C TYR A 103 16.99 0.87 0.25
N LEU A 104 16.94 2.16 -0.08
CA LEU A 104 16.35 2.63 -1.32
C LEU A 104 17.46 2.86 -2.32
N CYS A 105 17.56 2.00 -3.32
CA CYS A 105 18.50 2.19 -4.40
C CYS A 105 17.77 2.83 -5.58
N THR A 106 18.27 4.00 -5.99
CA THR A 106 17.78 4.69 -7.19
C THR A 106 18.72 4.51 -8.39
N SER A 107 19.91 3.94 -8.14
CA SER A 107 20.91 3.65 -9.16
C SER A 107 21.46 2.22 -9.03
N ASN A 108 22.02 1.69 -10.11
CA ASN A 108 22.65 0.37 -10.13
C ASN A 108 23.97 0.34 -9.33
N ASP A 109 24.65 1.47 -9.16
CA ASP A 109 25.94 1.54 -8.46
C ASP A 109 25.77 1.31 -6.95
N GLU A 110 24.70 1.87 -6.36
CA GLU A 110 24.35 1.63 -4.95
C GLU A 110 24.04 0.15 -4.67
N VAL A 111 23.45 -0.55 -5.65
CA VAL A 111 23.16 -1.99 -5.56
C VAL A 111 24.46 -2.81 -5.51
N ILE A 112 25.44 -2.46 -6.35
CA ILE A 112 26.71 -3.17 -6.45
C ILE A 112 27.51 -3.02 -5.15
N ASP A 113 27.51 -1.83 -4.54
CA ASP A 113 28.20 -1.57 -3.27
C ASP A 113 27.68 -2.41 -2.10
N LEU A 114 26.37 -2.69 -2.08
CA LEU A 114 25.75 -3.57 -1.09
C LEU A 114 26.15 -5.03 -1.29
N VAL A 115 26.11 -5.52 -2.53
CA VAL A 115 26.46 -6.92 -2.86
C VAL A 115 27.95 -7.20 -2.63
N SER A 116 28.81 -6.21 -2.91
CA SER A 116 30.27 -6.35 -2.85
C SER A 116 30.80 -6.62 -1.44
N ARG A 117 29.98 -6.44 -0.39
CA ARG A 117 30.31 -6.75 1.01
C ARG A 117 30.16 -8.23 1.36
N GLY A 118 29.82 -9.10 0.39
CA GLY A 118 29.68 -10.55 0.60
C GLY A 118 28.39 -10.96 1.32
N GLN A 119 27.41 -10.06 1.40
CA GLN A 119 26.11 -10.31 2.01
C GLN A 119 25.07 -10.67 0.94
N GLY A 120 24.21 -11.65 1.24
CA GLY A 120 23.07 -11.97 0.39
C GLY A 120 22.01 -10.87 0.50
N VAL A 121 21.67 -10.24 -0.61
CA VAL A 121 20.68 -9.15 -0.66
C VAL A 121 19.48 -9.54 -1.51
N PHE A 122 18.32 -9.05 -1.10
CA PHE A 122 17.07 -9.19 -1.81
C PHE A 122 16.60 -7.83 -2.33
N GLY A 123 16.30 -7.75 -3.62
CA GLY A 123 15.78 -6.55 -4.27
C GLY A 123 14.30 -6.65 -4.62
N ILE A 124 13.53 -5.62 -4.27
CA ILE A 124 12.14 -5.41 -4.65
C ILE A 124 12.08 -4.23 -5.62
N ALA A 125 11.82 -4.49 -6.89
CA ALA A 125 11.55 -3.44 -7.86
C ALA A 125 10.20 -2.77 -7.55
N VAL A 126 10.22 -1.55 -7.00
CA VAL A 126 9.01 -0.83 -6.57
C VAL A 126 8.10 -0.55 -7.77
N GLY A 127 8.66 -0.19 -8.91
CA GLY A 127 7.90 0.03 -10.15
C GLY A 127 7.12 -1.20 -10.64
N LYS A 128 7.55 -2.43 -10.32
CA LYS A 128 6.79 -3.65 -10.62
C LYS A 128 5.64 -3.82 -9.64
N VAL A 129 5.89 -3.61 -8.34
CA VAL A 129 4.86 -3.68 -7.30
C VAL A 129 3.76 -2.65 -7.54
N LEU A 130 4.12 -1.44 -7.96
CA LEU A 130 3.21 -0.37 -8.36
C LEU A 130 2.26 -0.85 -9.46
N ARG A 131 2.79 -1.38 -10.57
CA ARG A 131 1.97 -1.92 -11.68
C ARG A 131 1.06 -3.08 -11.23
N GLU A 132 1.54 -3.95 -10.34
CA GLU A 132 0.70 -5.02 -9.80
C GLU A 132 -0.47 -4.47 -8.97
N VAL A 133 -0.25 -3.41 -8.18
CA VAL A 133 -1.33 -2.75 -7.41
C VAL A 133 -2.35 -2.13 -8.35
N GLU A 134 -1.90 -1.35 -9.35
CA GLU A 134 -2.78 -0.76 -10.36
C GLU A 134 -3.67 -1.81 -11.03
N THR A 135 -3.06 -2.89 -11.53
CA THR A 135 -3.77 -3.99 -12.19
C THR A 135 -4.80 -4.64 -11.25
N THR A 136 -4.45 -4.80 -9.97
CA THR A 136 -5.34 -5.41 -8.99
C THR A 136 -6.52 -4.49 -8.67
N LEU A 137 -6.30 -3.18 -8.56
CA LEU A 137 -7.37 -2.22 -8.30
C LEU A 137 -8.34 -2.13 -9.48
N VAL A 138 -7.84 -2.06 -10.71
CA VAL A 138 -8.67 -2.08 -11.93
C VAL A 138 -9.53 -3.35 -12.02
N SER A 139 -8.98 -4.51 -11.64
CA SER A 139 -9.75 -5.76 -11.64
C SER A 139 -10.78 -5.85 -10.50
N ILE A 140 -10.52 -5.22 -9.36
CA ILE A 140 -11.51 -5.13 -8.26
C ILE A 140 -12.65 -4.20 -8.65
N ASP A 141 -12.37 -3.03 -9.22
CA ASP A 141 -13.42 -2.08 -9.59
C ASP A 141 -14.34 -2.64 -10.70
N SER A 142 -13.80 -3.44 -11.61
CA SER A 142 -14.60 -4.10 -12.66
C SER A 142 -15.47 -5.26 -12.15
N THR A 143 -15.29 -5.73 -10.91
CA THR A 143 -16.04 -6.87 -10.33
C THR A 143 -17.03 -6.49 -9.24
N VAL A 144 -17.12 -5.22 -8.86
CA VAL A 144 -18.06 -4.72 -7.83
C VAL A 144 -19.13 -3.85 -8.48
N PRO A 145 -20.33 -4.38 -8.81
CA PRO A 145 -21.51 -3.53 -8.84
C PRO A 145 -21.73 -3.04 -7.40
N ASP A 146 -21.79 -1.73 -7.19
CA ASP A 146 -21.95 -1.15 -5.85
C ASP A 146 -23.30 -1.60 -5.22
N PRO A 147 -23.30 -2.43 -4.17
CA PRO A 147 -24.54 -2.88 -3.52
C PRO A 147 -25.24 -1.74 -2.75
N MET A 148 -24.53 -0.65 -2.44
CA MET A 148 -25.13 0.55 -1.89
C MET A 148 -26.01 1.24 -2.93
N ASP A 149 -25.59 1.20 -4.20
CA ASP A 149 -26.32 1.76 -5.33
C ASP A 149 -27.59 0.94 -5.61
N GLU A 150 -27.54 -0.39 -5.43
CA GLU A 150 -28.75 -1.22 -5.47
C GLU A 150 -29.73 -0.91 -4.33
N LEU A 151 -29.26 -0.71 -3.09
CA LEU A 151 -30.13 -0.40 -1.95
C LEU A 151 -30.70 1.02 -2.01
N ALA A 152 -29.92 1.98 -2.52
CA ALA A 152 -30.37 3.34 -2.81
C ALA A 152 -31.40 3.37 -3.95
N ALA A 153 -31.14 2.65 -5.05
CA ALA A 153 -32.08 2.49 -6.16
C ALA A 153 -33.39 1.79 -5.73
N ARG A 154 -33.30 0.75 -4.89
CA ARG A 154 -34.47 0.06 -4.32
C ARG A 154 -35.27 0.97 -3.37
N ARG A 155 -34.62 1.89 -2.65
CA ARG A 155 -35.30 2.88 -1.80
C ARG A 155 -35.97 3.99 -2.62
N ALA A 156 -35.38 4.42 -3.73
CA ALA A 156 -35.98 5.40 -4.64
C ALA A 156 -37.24 4.85 -5.32
N ASN A 157 -37.22 3.60 -5.77
CA ASN A 157 -38.38 2.94 -6.40
C ASN A 157 -39.55 2.68 -5.43
N ARG A 158 -39.34 2.70 -4.11
CA ARG A 158 -40.41 2.52 -3.12
C ARG A 158 -41.16 3.80 -2.74
N LYS A 159 -40.67 4.98 -3.15
CA LYS A 159 -41.29 6.28 -2.84
C LYS A 159 -42.24 6.80 -3.93
N ILE A 160 -42.36 6.10 -5.06
CA ILE A 160 -43.18 6.51 -6.22
C ILE A 160 -44.48 5.69 -6.33
N SER A 161 -44.78 4.82 -5.35
CA SER A 161 -46.06 4.11 -5.27
C SER A 161 -46.97 4.65 -4.17
#